data_AF-A0A9W5PZQ1-F1
#
_entry.id   AF-A0A9W5PZQ1-F1
#
_cell.length_a   1.000
_cell.length_b   1.000
_cell.length_c   1.000
_cell.angle_alpha   90.00
_cell.angle_beta   90.00
_cell.angle_gamma   90.00
#
_symmetry.space_group_name_H-M   'P 1'
#
loop_
_entity.id
_entity.type
_entity.pdbx_description
1 polymer ?
#
loop_
_entity_poly.entity_id
_entity_poly.type
_entity_poly.pdbx_seq_one_letter_code
_entity_poly.pdbx_strand_id
1 'polypeptide(L)'
;MIRAILFDLDGTLLDRRQSLEQFICEQYNRFASHLKSIEKSKYCSRFLELDNNGYTWKDKVYATLFSEYNITTLTQEQLLHDYITNFQHHCIPFKNTHELLQQLKQ
;
A
#
# COMPACT_ATOMS: atom_id res chain seq x y z
N MET A 1 -35.92 11.62 8.60
CA MET A 1 -34.97 12.40 7.77
C MET A 1 -33.56 12.11 8.28
N ILE A 2 -32.67 11.64 7.42
CA ILE A 2 -31.28 11.37 7.77
C ILE A 2 -30.54 12.72 7.82
N ARG A 3 -29.68 12.92 8.84
CA ARG A 3 -28.97 14.19 9.08
C ARG A 3 -27.45 14.09 8.96
N ALA A 4 -26.93 12.87 8.94
CA ALA A 4 -25.50 12.61 8.84
C ALA A 4 -25.29 11.24 8.20
N ILE A 5 -24.18 11.10 7.48
CA ILE A 5 -23.71 9.86 6.89
C ILE A 5 -22.23 9.73 7.29
N LEU A 6 -21.86 8.57 7.84
CA LEU A 6 -20.50 8.26 8.25
C LEU A 6 -19.93 7.25 7.26
N PHE A 7 -18.72 7.52 6.80
CA PHE A 7 -17.97 6.62 5.92
C PHE A 7 -16.71 6.16 6.65
N ASP A 8 -16.42 4.88 6.53
CA ASP A 8 -15.06 4.39 6.66
C ASP A 8 -14.24 4.79 5.42
N LEU A 9 -12.91 4.64 5.45
CA LEU A 9 -12.02 4.98 4.35
C LEU A 9 -11.62 3.73 3.54
N ASP A 10 -10.84 2.85 4.16
CA ASP A 10 -10.22 1.70 3.50
C ASP A 10 -11.28 0.66 3.11
N GLY A 11 -11.36 0.33 1.83
CA GLY A 11 -12.38 -0.61 1.34
C GLY A 11 -13.80 -0.04 1.31
N THR A 12 -13.96 1.27 1.59
CA THR A 12 -15.25 1.98 1.47
C THR A 12 -15.16 3.14 0.47
N LEU A 13 -14.28 4.11 0.70
CA LEU A 13 -14.03 5.23 -0.22
C LEU A 13 -12.75 5.02 -1.03
N LEU A 14 -11.74 4.42 -0.41
CA LEU A 14 -10.43 4.11 -0.97
C LEU A 14 -10.38 2.64 -1.41
N ASP A 15 -10.05 2.40 -2.69
CA ASP A 15 -9.63 1.08 -3.17
C ASP A 15 -8.21 0.80 -2.65
N ARG A 16 -8.15 0.42 -1.37
CA ARG A 16 -6.90 0.21 -0.65
C ARG A 16 -6.06 -0.88 -1.31
N ARG A 17 -6.70 -1.93 -1.83
CA ARG A 17 -6.02 -3.06 -2.47
C ARG A 17 -5.30 -2.60 -3.72
N GLN A 18 -6.01 -1.95 -4.64
CA GLN A 18 -5.41 -1.46 -5.88
C GLN A 18 -4.35 -0.39 -5.60
N SER A 19 -4.60 0.49 -4.63
CA SER A 19 -3.63 1.50 -4.18
C SER A 19 -2.32 0.87 -3.70
N LEU A 20 -2.41 -0.19 -2.88
CA LEU A 20 -1.25 -0.89 -2.34
C LEU A 20 -0.52 -1.72 -3.40
N GLU A 21 -1.25 -2.40 -4.28
CA GLU A 21 -0.70 -3.15 -5.42
C GLU A 21 0.11 -2.22 -6.35
N GLN A 22 -0.43 -1.06 -6.69
CA GLN A 22 0.28 -0.07 -7.50
C GLN A 22 1.50 0.48 -6.74
N PHE A 23 1.32 0.87 -5.47
CA PHE A 23 2.41 1.42 -4.67
C PHE A 23 3.59 0.46 -4.58
N ILE A 24 3.36 -0.81 -4.24
CA ILE A 24 4.46 -1.76 -3.99
C ILE A 24 5.22 -2.08 -5.27
N CYS A 25 4.52 -2.12 -6.41
CA CYS A 25 5.16 -2.27 -7.71
C CYS A 25 6.09 -1.09 -8.03
N GLU A 26 5.69 0.13 -7.68
CA GLU A 26 6.51 1.32 -7.90
C GLU A 26 7.63 1.47 -6.87
N GLN A 27 7.41 1.10 -5.61
CA GLN A 27 8.48 1.01 -4.62
C GLN A 27 9.56 0.02 -5.07
N TYR A 28 9.17 -1.15 -5.56
CA TYR A 28 10.12 -2.10 -6.11
C TYR A 28 10.97 -1.47 -7.22
N ASN A 29 10.35 -0.72 -8.14
CA ASN A 29 11.06 -0.03 -9.22
C ASN A 29 12.08 0.99 -8.67
N ARG A 30 11.70 1.80 -7.68
CA ARG A 30 12.58 2.80 -7.04
C ARG A 30 13.82 2.17 -6.40
N PHE A 31 13.67 0.97 -5.83
CA PHE A 31 14.75 0.24 -5.14
C PHE A 31 15.28 -0.97 -5.94
N ALA A 32 15.02 -1.03 -7.24
CA ALA A 32 15.31 -2.21 -8.06
C ALA A 32 16.79 -2.61 -8.05
N SER A 33 17.72 -1.65 -7.94
CA SER A 33 19.16 -1.90 -7.82
C SER A 33 19.51 -2.77 -6.60
N HIS A 34 18.75 -2.62 -5.52
CA HIS A 34 18.94 -3.35 -4.26
C HIS A 34 18.08 -4.62 -4.17
N LEU A 35 16.98 -4.69 -4.93
CA LEU A 35 16.04 -5.82 -4.92
C LEU A 35 16.19 -6.77 -6.12
N LYS A 36 17.13 -6.51 -7.03
CA LYS A 36 17.33 -7.23 -8.31
C LYS A 36 17.43 -8.75 -8.22
N SER A 37 17.80 -9.30 -7.06
CA SER A 37 17.89 -10.75 -6.83
C SER A 37 16.52 -11.41 -6.62
N ILE A 38 15.47 -10.61 -6.42
CA ILE A 38 14.11 -11.06 -6.17
C ILE A 38 13.28 -10.71 -7.40
N GLU A 39 12.45 -11.64 -7.87
CA GLU A 39 11.57 -11.35 -9.00
C GLU A 39 10.43 -10.41 -8.55
N LYS A 40 10.15 -9.36 -9.35
CA LYS A 40 9.24 -8.28 -8.95
C LYS A 40 7.86 -8.79 -8.55
N SER A 41 7.27 -9.71 -9.32
CA SER A 41 5.93 -10.23 -9.03
C SER A 41 5.93 -11.03 -7.72
N LYS A 42 7.01 -11.79 -7.46
CA LYS A 42 7.20 -12.51 -6.19
C LYS A 42 7.35 -11.57 -5.00
N TYR A 43 8.10 -10.48 -5.12
CA TYR A 43 8.22 -9.48 -4.06
C TYR A 43 6.86 -8.83 -3.75
N CYS A 44 6.16 -8.37 -4.79
CA CYS A 44 4.89 -7.65 -4.64
C CYS A 44 3.79 -8.55 -4.09
N SER A 45 3.64 -9.77 -4.62
CA SER A 45 2.65 -10.74 -4.11
C SER A 45 2.93 -11.09 -2.65
N ARG A 46 4.20 -11.37 -2.30
CA ARG A 46 4.56 -11.71 -0.92
C ARG A 46 4.31 -10.56 0.05
N PHE A 47 4.59 -9.32 -0.36
CA PHE A 47 4.28 -8.15 0.44
C PHE A 47 2.76 -8.04 0.73
N LEU A 48 1.91 -8.26 -0.27
CA LEU A 48 0.45 -8.16 -0.13
C LEU A 48 -0.13 -9.27 0.76
N GLU A 49 0.43 -10.48 0.69
CA GLU A 49 0.09 -11.57 1.61
C GLU A 49 0.41 -11.20 3.06
N LEU A 50 1.62 -10.67 3.29
CA LEU A 50 2.09 -10.29 4.62
C LEU A 50 1.34 -9.08 5.19
N ASP A 51 0.96 -8.12 4.36
CA ASP A 51 0.12 -6.97 4.73
C ASP A 51 -1.20 -7.42 5.37
N ASN A 52 -1.69 -8.61 5.00
CA ASN A 52 -2.92 -9.21 5.52
C ASN A 52 -4.07 -8.20 5.51
N ASN A 53 -4.32 -7.59 4.35
CA ASN A 53 -5.34 -6.54 4.18
C ASN A 53 -5.24 -5.39 5.21
N GLY A 54 -4.02 -5.01 5.59
CA GLY A 54 -3.73 -3.96 6.56
C GLY A 54 -3.73 -4.38 8.02
N TYR A 55 -3.99 -5.65 8.36
CA TYR A 55 -3.88 -6.14 9.73
C TYR A 55 -2.43 -6.28 10.22
N THR A 56 -1.46 -6.28 9.30
CA THR A 56 -0.04 -6.30 9.64
C THR A 56 0.59 -4.95 9.31
N TRP A 57 1.20 -4.33 10.32
CA TRP A 57 1.93 -3.07 10.10
C TRP A 57 3.21 -3.28 9.29
N LYS A 58 3.61 -2.25 8.55
CA LYS A 58 4.64 -2.36 7.51
C LYS A 58 6.04 -2.62 8.06
N ASP A 59 6.31 -2.24 9.30
CA ASP A 59 7.53 -2.63 10.01
C ASP A 59 7.71 -4.16 10.01
N LYS A 60 6.67 -4.91 10.38
CA LYS A 60 6.67 -6.38 10.41
C LYS A 60 6.69 -6.99 9.02
N VAL A 61 5.99 -6.37 8.06
CA VAL A 61 6.02 -6.82 6.65
C VAL A 61 7.43 -6.73 6.10
N TYR A 62 8.08 -5.57 6.20
CA TYR A 62 9.46 -5.40 5.71
C TYR A 62 10.45 -6.26 6.49
N ALA A 63 10.31 -6.39 7.82
CA ALA A 63 11.14 -7.30 8.61
C ALA A 63 11.09 -8.73 8.11
N THR A 64 9.89 -9.21 7.80
CA THR A 64 9.69 -10.57 7.26
C THR A 64 10.30 -10.70 5.87
N LEU A 65 10.06 -9.74 4.97
CA LEU A 65 10.64 -9.76 3.61
C LEU A 65 12.18 -9.76 3.63
N PHE A 66 12.79 -8.95 4.51
CA PHE A 66 14.25 -8.89 4.61
C PHE A 66 14.85 -10.20 5.10
N SER A 67 14.20 -10.84 6.08
CA SER A 67 14.57 -12.15 6.57
C SER A 67 14.43 -13.22 5.48
N GLU A 68 13.28 -13.27 4.80
CA GLU A 68 13.00 -14.27 3.76
C GLU A 68 13.94 -14.17 2.55
N TYR A 69 14.27 -12.94 2.13
CA TYR A 69 15.07 -12.71 0.92
C TYR A 69 16.54 -12.37 1.18
N ASN A 70 16.98 -12.38 2.44
CA ASN A 70 18.35 -12.03 2.86
C ASN A 70 18.82 -10.69 2.26
N ILE A 71 17.97 -9.67 2.35
CA ILE A 71 18.25 -8.34 1.83
C ILE A 71 19.26 -7.64 2.73
N THR A 72 20.45 -7.31 2.19
CA THR A 72 21.54 -6.67 2.94
C THR A 72 21.97 -5.31 2.39
N THR A 73 21.57 -4.97 1.16
CA THR A 73 22.02 -3.77 0.45
C THR A 73 21.17 -2.52 0.72
N LEU A 74 20.09 -2.64 1.48
CA LEU A 74 19.25 -1.55 1.96
C LEU A 74 18.78 -1.87 3.39
N THR A 75 18.06 -0.95 4.04
CA THR A 75 17.46 -1.20 5.37
C THR A 75 15.93 -1.21 5.30
N GLN A 76 15.29 -1.88 6.27
CA GLN A 76 13.82 -1.96 6.36
C GLN A 76 13.22 -0.57 6.58
N GLU A 77 13.91 0.27 7.33
CA GLU A 77 13.53 1.65 7.63
C GLU A 77 13.48 2.51 6.36
N GLN A 78 14.36 2.25 5.37
CA GLN A 78 14.32 2.98 4.11
C GLN A 78 13.05 2.67 3.31
N LEU A 79 12.62 1.41 3.25
CA LEU A 79 11.36 1.04 2.59
C LEU A 79 10.13 1.49 3.39
N LEU A 80 10.21 1.45 4.72
CA LEU A 80 9.16 1.96 5.58
C LEU A 80 9.00 3.47 5.44
N HIS A 81 10.10 4.20 5.37
CA HIS A 81 10.09 5.63 5.13
C HIS A 81 9.48 5.96 3.75
N ASP A 82 9.92 5.25 2.70
CA ASP A 82 9.33 5.39 1.36
C ASP A 82 7.82 5.10 1.36
N TYR A 83 7.37 4.09 2.11
CA TYR A 83 5.94 3.81 2.29
C TYR A 83 5.20 4.99 2.89
N ILE A 84 5.67 5.50 4.03
CA ILE A 84 5.01 6.59 4.76
C ILE A 84 4.97 7.87 3.92
N THR A 85 6.04 8.15 3.16
CA THR A 85 6.15 9.38 2.38
C THR A 85 5.41 9.30 1.04
N ASN A 86 5.44 8.14 0.37
CA ASN A 86 5.01 8.05 -1.03
C ASN A 86 3.67 7.33 -1.23
N PHE A 87 3.14 6.56 -0.27
CA PHE A 87 1.89 5.81 -0.45
C PHE A 87 0.69 6.69 -0.83
N GLN A 88 0.61 7.90 -0.26
CA GLN A 88 -0.45 8.87 -0.56
C GLN A 88 -0.59 9.23 -2.05
N HIS A 89 0.49 9.11 -2.84
CA HIS A 89 0.47 9.41 -4.27
C HIS A 89 -0.13 8.29 -5.12
N HIS A 90 -0.41 7.15 -4.50
CA HIS A 90 -0.98 5.96 -5.15
C HIS A 90 -2.39 5.64 -4.64
N CYS A 91 -3.02 6.52 -3.84
CA CYS A 91 -4.37 6.31 -3.35
C CYS A 91 -5.40 6.45 -4.49
N ILE A 92 -6.12 5.35 -4.77
CA ILE A 92 -7.14 5.27 -5.81
C ILE A 92 -8.52 5.15 -5.16
N PRO A 93 -9.42 6.13 -5.32
CA PRO A 93 -10.77 6.02 -4.80
C PRO A 93 -11.59 5.01 -5.63
N PHE A 94 -12.61 4.40 -5.03
CA PHE A 94 -13.59 3.65 -5.81
C PHE A 94 -14.29 4.55 -6.83
N LYS A 95 -14.82 3.92 -7.88
CA LYS A 95 -15.59 4.61 -8.92
C LYS A 95 -16.75 5.39 -8.28
N ASN A 96 -16.95 6.62 -8.74
CA ASN A 96 -17.98 7.55 -8.27
C ASN A 96 -17.83 8.05 -6.83
N THR A 97 -16.77 7.71 -6.08
CA THR A 97 -16.56 8.22 -4.70
C THR A 97 -16.67 9.75 -4.64
N HIS A 98 -16.04 10.47 -5.57
CA HIS A 98 -16.10 11.93 -5.60
C HIS A 98 -17.51 12.46 -5.91
N GLU A 99 -18.21 11.87 -6.87
CA GLU A 99 -19.58 12.26 -7.23
C GLU A 99 -20.54 12.04 -6.06
N LEU A 100 -20.47 10.87 -5.42
CA LEU A 100 -21.25 10.53 -4.24
C LEU A 100 -21.03 11.56 -3.12
N LEU A 101 -19.77 11.84 -2.77
CA LEU A 101 -19.44 12.80 -1.71
C LEU A 101 -19.88 14.24 -2.06
N GLN A 102 -19.90 14.62 -3.33
CA GLN A 102 -20.42 15.91 -3.77
C GLN A 102 -21.95 15.98 -3.64
N GLN A 103 -22.67 14.93 -4.01
CA GLN A 103 -24.13 14.87 -3.89
C GLN A 103 -24.59 14.91 -2.43
N LEU A 104 -23.90 14.20 -1.53
CA LEU A 104 -24.26 14.13 -0.12
C LEU A 104 -23.92 15.38 0.71
N LYS A 105 -23.20 16.35 0.13
CA LYS A 105 -22.94 17.65 0.75
C LYS A 105 -24.06 18.67 0.52
N GLN A 106 -24.99 18.40 -0.40
CA GLN A 106 -26.14 19.25 -0.70
C GLN A 106 -27.23 19.09 0.36
#